data_AF-A0A851XR36-F1
#
_entry.id   AF-A0A851XR36-F1
#
_cell.length_a   1.000
_cell.length_b   1.000
_cell.length_c   1.000
_cell.angle_alpha   90.00
_cell.angle_beta   90.00
_cell.angle_gamma   90.00
#
_symmetry.space_group_name_H-M   'P 1'
#
loop_
_entity.id
_entity.type
_entity.pdbx_description
1 polymer ?
#
loop_
_entity_poly.entity_id
_entity_poly.type
_entity_poly.pdbx_seq_one_letter_code
_entity_poly.pdbx_strand_id
1 'polypeptide(L)' 'MRILPLLYALLLLMLQGAAGKTLSRGSPQDCERRGGFCSHGSCPPGIGRVGLCSEHEFCCR' A
#
# COMPACT_ATOMS: atom_id res chain seq x y z
N MET A 1 4.56 38.34 -9.60
CA MET A 1 5.24 37.54 -8.56
C MET A 1 4.22 36.60 -7.88
N ARG A 2 4.00 35.40 -8.41
CA ARG A 2 3.10 34.36 -7.84
C ARG A 2 3.73 32.97 -8.02
N ILE A 3 4.98 32.82 -7.59
CA ILE A 3 5.72 31.55 -7.64
C ILE A 3 5.34 30.63 -6.47
N LEU A 4 4.89 31.21 -5.35
CA LEU A 4 4.46 30.47 -4.16
C LEU A 4 3.37 29.41 -4.42
N PRO A 5 2.27 29.69 -5.16
CA PRO A 5 1.25 28.67 -5.44
C PRO A 5 1.76 27.56 -6.37
N LEU A 6 2.68 27.87 -7.29
CA LEU A 6 3.27 26.88 -8.20
C LEU A 6 4.14 25.87 -7.44
N LEU A 7 4.97 26.36 -6.50
CA LEU A 7 5.76 25.51 -5.62
C LEU A 7 4.88 24.59 -4.77
N TYR A 8 3.77 25.13 -4.24
CA TYR A 8 2.84 24.35 -3.43
C TYR A 8 2.15 23.24 -4.23
N ALA A 9 1.71 23.54 -5.46
CA ALA A 9 1.12 22.53 -6.35
C ALA A 9 2.11 21.41 -6.69
N LEU A 10 3.37 21.76 -6.95
CA LEU A 10 4.44 20.79 -7.20
C LEU A 10 4.69 19.89 -5.98
N LEU A 11 4.73 20.46 -4.78
CA LEU A 11 4.90 19.71 -3.53
C LEU A 11 3.75 18.72 -3.29
N LEU A 12 2.50 19.15 -3.51
CA LEU A 12 1.33 18.27 -3.38
C LEU A 12 1.36 17.12 -4.40
N LEU A 13 1.76 17.40 -5.64
CA LEU A 13 1.86 16.38 -6.69
C LEU A 13 2.89 15.30 -6.34
N MET A 14 4.05 15.71 -5.80
CA MET A 14 5.09 14.78 -5.35
C MET A 14 4.62 13.94 -4.15
N LEU A 15 3.82 14.52 -3.27
CA LEU A 15 3.27 13.81 -2.10
C LEU A 15 2.25 12.73 -2.49
N GLN A 16 1.46 12.96 -3.54
CA GLN A 16 0.52 11.96 -4.08
C GLN A 16 1.24 10.76 -4.71
N GLY A 17 2.41 10.98 -5.32
CA GLY A 17 3.24 9.90 -5.88
C GLY A 17 3.82 8.95 -4.82
N ALA A 18 4.02 9.42 -3.59
CA ALA A 18 4.52 8.60 -2.48
C ALA A 18 3.43 7.80 -1.75
N ALA A 19 2.15 8.17 -1.91
CA ALA A 19 1.02 7.50 -1.27
C ALA A 19 0.69 6.11 -1.86
N GLY A 20 1.35 5.70 -2.95
CA GLY A 20 1.06 4.46 -3.67
C GLY A 20 1.47 3.15 -2.97
N LYS A 21 1.98 3.19 -1.73
CA LYS A 21 2.45 1.98 -1.02
C LYS A 21 2.14 1.96 0.48
N THR A 22 1.13 2.71 0.94
CA THR A 22 0.58 2.41 2.27
C THR A 22 -0.07 1.03 2.17
N LEU A 23 0.57 0.02 2.77
CA LEU A 23 0.02 -1.32 2.94
C LEU A 23 -1.35 -1.17 3.60
N SER A 24 -2.39 -1.12 2.77
CA SER A 24 -3.74 -0.90 3.23
C SER A 24 -4.06 -2.08 4.15
N ARG A 25 -4.30 -1.80 5.43
CA ARG A 25 -4.80 -2.79 6.38
C ARG A 25 -6.20 -3.14 5.91
N GLY A 26 -6.30 -4.23 5.16
CA GLY A 26 -7.57 -4.77 4.68
C GLY A 26 -8.05 -5.86 5.63
N SER A 27 -9.35 -6.17 5.58
CA SER A 27 -9.79 -7.42 6.18
C SER A 27 -9.16 -8.61 5.41
N PRO A 28 -9.02 -9.79 6.03
CA PRO A 28 -8.63 -11.00 5.33
C PRO A 28 -9.50 -11.24 4.07
N GLN A 29 -10.81 -10.97 4.18
CA GLN A 29 -11.75 -11.10 3.07
C GLN A 29 -11.44 -10.16 1.89
N ASP A 30 -10.90 -8.97 2.15
CA ASP A 30 -10.47 -8.06 1.09
C ASP A 30 -9.23 -8.58 0.35
N CYS A 31 -8.30 -9.23 1.08
CA CYS A 31 -7.13 -9.85 0.48
C CYS A 31 -7.55 -11.00 -0.46
N GLU A 32 -8.43 -11.88 0.02
CA GLU A 32 -8.97 -12.99 -0.76
C GLU A 32 -9.76 -12.51 -1.98
N ARG A 33 -10.60 -11.47 -1.84
CA ARG A 33 -11.35 -10.87 -2.96
C ARG A 33 -10.44 -10.30 -4.05
N ARG A 34 -9.23 -9.83 -3.67
CA ARG A 34 -8.21 -9.33 -4.61
C ARG A 34 -7.37 -10.46 -5.24
N GLY A 35 -7.68 -11.72 -4.93
CA GLY A 35 -6.94 -12.90 -5.40
C GLY A 35 -5.63 -13.14 -4.67
N GLY A 36 -5.46 -12.58 -3.47
CA GLY A 36 -4.34 -12.89 -2.57
C GLY A 36 -4.75 -13.85 -1.46
N PHE A 37 -3.83 -14.13 -0.55
CA PHE A 37 -4.09 -14.89 0.67
C PHE A 37 -3.34 -14.29 1.86
N CYS A 38 -3.80 -14.58 3.07
CA CYS A 38 -3.14 -14.13 4.29
C CYS A 38 -2.10 -15.15 4.74
N SER A 39 -0.90 -14.68 5.08
CA SER A 39 0.19 -15.53 5.58
C SER A 39 0.83 -14.93 6.81
N HIS A 40 1.06 -15.77 7.83
CA HIS A 40 1.64 -15.36 9.10
C HIS A 40 3.15 -15.16 8.97
N GLY A 41 3.66 -13.99 9.36
CA GLY A 41 5.10 -13.70 9.44
C GLY A 41 5.82 -13.43 8.12
N SER A 42 5.51 -14.10 7.00
CA SER A 42 6.11 -13.79 5.69
C SER A 42 5.32 -14.39 4.52
N CYS A 43 5.53 -13.89 3.30
CA CYS A 43 4.99 -14.51 2.08
C CYS A 43 5.92 -15.62 1.56
N PRO A 44 5.37 -16.69 0.95
CA PRO A 44 6.18 -17.73 0.32
C PRO A 44 7.14 -17.19 -0.75
N PRO A 45 8.27 -17.88 -1.01
CA PRO A 45 9.17 -17.52 -2.09
C PRO A 45 8.43 -17.41 -3.43
N GLY A 46 8.66 -16.31 -4.16
CA GLY A 46 8.01 -16.04 -5.44
C GLY A 46 6.67 -15.28 -5.34
N ILE A 47 6.18 -14.97 -4.13
CA ILE A 47 4.95 -14.20 -3.92
C ILE A 47 5.25 -12.91 -3.16
N GLY A 48 4.69 -11.78 -3.63
CA GLY A 48 4.96 -10.47 -3.07
C GLY A 48 4.06 -10.13 -1.88
N ARG A 49 4.60 -9.34 -0.94
CA ARG A 49 3.77 -8.70 0.09
C ARG A 49 3.09 -7.48 -0.51
N VAL A 50 1.77 -7.50 -0.58
CA VAL A 50 0.95 -6.41 -1.13
C VAL A 50 0.13 -5.67 -0.08
N GLY A 51 0.01 -6.21 1.14
CA GLY A 51 -0.80 -5.62 2.20
C GLY A 51 -0.63 -6.29 3.56
N LEU A 52 -1.56 -5.97 4.46
CA LEU A 52 -1.70 -6.57 5.79
C LEU A 52 -3.15 -7.08 5.92
N CYS A 53 -3.30 -8.31 6.41
CA CYS A 53 -4.60 -8.86 6.82
C CYS A 53 -4.88 -8.62 8.31
N SER A 54 -3.83 -8.65 9.13
CA SER A 54 -3.88 -8.39 10.58
C SER A 54 -2.53 -7.82 11.07
N GLU A 55 -2.30 -7.72 12.38
CA GLU A 55 -1.00 -7.26 12.91
C GLU A 55 0.15 -8.20 12.55
N HIS A 56 -0.12 -9.51 12.48
CA HIS A 56 0.91 -10.54 12.29
C HIS A 56 0.77 -11.29 10.96
N GLU A 57 -0.26 -10.97 10.16
CA GLU A 57 -0.51 -11.59 8.86
C GLU A 57 -0.39 -10.60 7.71
N PHE A 58 0.36 -11.00 6.70
CA PHE A 58 0.58 -10.27 5.46
C PHE A 58 -0.38 -10.74 4.38
N CYS A 59 -0.87 -9.81 3.57
CA CYS A 59 -1.57 -10.15 2.35
C CYS A 59 -0.54 -10.41 1.25
N CYS A 60 -0.51 -11.63 0.73
CA CYS A 60 0.45 -12.14 -0.25
C CYS A 60 -0.22 -12.31 -1.62
N ARG A 61 0.39 -11.77 -2.67
CA ARG A 61 -0.06 -11.86 -4.06
C ARG A 61 1.10 -11.73 -5.04
#